data_AF-A0A4P5P4S0-F1
#
_entry.id   AF-A0A4P5P4S0-F1
#
_cell.length_a   1.000
_cell.length_b   1.000
_cell.length_c   1.000
_cell.angle_alpha   90.00
_cell.angle_beta   90.00
_cell.angle_gamma   90.00
#
_symmetry.space_group_name_H-M   'P 1'
#
loop_
_entity.id
_entity.type
_entity.pdbx_description
1 polymer ?
#
loop_
_entity_poly.entity_id
_entity_poly.type
_entity_poly.pdbx_seq_one_letter_code
_entity_poly.pdbx_strand_id
1 'polypeptide(L)'
;MEEDWLMRQIKLAGEGIGIVLKKKVSVNQLKEIQISDGKTISRIDLIMNHMALSQYEEAFLLVNALKYQLSVYDFEQVSGWFISLLLTAQKEGVNTLDDETIERYRELLSSLL
;
A
#
# COMPACT_ATOMS: atom_id res chain seq x y z
N MET A 1 23.95 9.76 -0.58
CA MET A 1 23.38 11.08 -0.23
C MET A 1 21.94 11.23 -0.70
N GLU A 2 21.55 10.70 -1.87
CA GLU A 2 20.13 10.67 -2.32
C GLU A 2 19.25 9.70 -1.52
N GLU A 3 19.76 8.52 -1.14
CA GLU A 3 19.02 7.54 -0.31
C GLU A 3 18.55 8.12 1.04
N ASP A 4 19.36 8.97 1.67
CA ASP A 4 19.05 9.60 2.95
C ASP A 4 17.93 10.64 2.84
N TRP A 5 17.80 11.31 1.70
CA TRP A 5 16.73 12.27 1.44
C TRP A 5 15.40 11.56 1.17
N LEU A 6 15.42 10.47 0.39
CA LEU A 6 14.25 9.63 0.15
C LEU A 6 13.78 8.98 1.45
N MET A 7 14.70 8.43 2.26
CA MET A 7 14.36 7.90 3.59
C MET A 7 13.84 8.96 4.54
N ARG A 8 14.34 10.20 4.49
CA ARG A 8 13.78 11.31 5.28
C ARG A 8 12.38 11.68 4.84
N GLN A 9 12.09 11.69 3.54
CA GLN A 9 10.75 11.95 3.02
C GLN A 9 9.80 10.81 3.36
N ILE A 10 10.23 9.54 3.27
CA ILE A 10 9.48 8.37 3.72
C ILE A 10 9.25 8.40 5.24
N LYS A 11 10.22 8.91 6.01
CA LYS A 11 10.08 9.05 7.46
C LYS A 11 9.16 10.21 7.83
N LEU A 12 9.20 11.34 7.10
CA LEU A 12 8.31 12.49 7.29
C LEU A 12 6.88 12.20 6.81
N ALA A 13 6.74 11.53 5.66
CA ALA A 13 5.47 11.02 5.16
C ALA A 13 4.95 9.89 6.07
N GLY A 14 5.80 8.99 6.52
CA GLY A 14 5.47 7.91 7.46
C GLY A 14 5.14 8.41 8.87
N GLU A 15 5.73 9.50 9.33
CA GLU A 15 5.41 10.12 10.63
C GLU A 15 4.11 10.94 10.54
N GLY A 16 3.88 11.68 9.45
CA GLY A 16 2.65 12.48 9.26
C GLY A 16 1.42 11.67 8.82
N ILE A 17 1.59 10.77 7.86
CA ILE A 17 0.54 9.90 7.33
C ILE A 17 0.35 8.67 8.23
N GLY A 18 1.41 8.16 8.87
CA GLY A 18 1.31 7.03 9.80
C GLY A 18 0.57 7.37 11.10
N ILE A 19 0.59 8.63 11.58
CA ILE A 19 -0.21 9.05 12.74
C ILE A 19 -1.70 9.18 12.38
N VAL A 20 -2.00 9.66 11.16
CA VAL A 20 -3.39 9.80 10.67
C VAL A 20 -3.97 8.44 10.24
N LEU A 21 -3.16 7.55 9.66
CA LEU A 21 -3.57 6.20 9.24
C LEU A 21 -3.60 5.19 10.39
N LYS A 22 -2.69 5.22 11.38
CA LYS A 22 -2.80 4.38 12.59
C LYS A 22 -4.13 4.56 13.32
N LYS A 23 -4.76 5.72 13.16
CA LYS A 23 -6.09 6.02 13.71
C LYS A 23 -7.25 5.46 12.88
N LYS A 24 -7.07 5.18 11.59
CA LYS A 24 -8.15 4.74 10.68
C LYS A 24 -8.04 3.28 10.25
N VAL A 25 -6.83 2.74 10.10
CA VAL A 25 -6.58 1.33 9.84
C VAL A 25 -5.89 0.77 11.09
N SER A 26 -6.61 -0.01 11.88
CA SER A 26 -5.97 -0.70 13.00
C SER A 26 -4.86 -1.58 12.44
N VAL A 27 -3.63 -1.35 12.87
CA VAL A 27 -2.41 -2.11 12.51
C VAL A 27 -2.62 -3.63 12.64
N ASN A 28 -3.62 -4.07 13.42
CA ASN A 28 -4.05 -5.45 13.57
C ASN A 28 -4.73 -6.09 12.35
N GLN A 29 -5.17 -5.34 11.33
CA GLN A 29 -6.03 -5.92 10.27
C GLN A 29 -5.26 -6.63 9.15
N LEU A 30 -4.04 -6.22 8.81
CA LEU A 30 -3.35 -6.72 7.61
C LEU A 30 -2.39 -7.90 7.86
N LYS A 31 -2.24 -8.30 9.13
CA LYS A 31 -1.37 -9.37 9.62
C LYS A 31 0.09 -9.23 9.16
N GLU A 32 0.93 -10.10 9.67
CA GLU A 32 2.33 -10.18 9.28
C GLU A 32 2.52 -11.30 8.24
N ILE A 33 3.54 -11.16 7.40
CA ILE A 33 3.92 -12.17 6.40
C ILE A 33 5.31 -12.70 6.71
N GLN A 34 5.49 -14.00 6.54
CA GLN A 34 6.78 -14.64 6.64
C GLN A 34 7.46 -14.60 5.26
N ILE A 35 8.60 -13.93 5.19
CA ILE A 35 9.43 -13.89 3.97
C ILE A 35 10.37 -15.09 3.95
N SER A 36 10.96 -15.36 2.77
CA SER A 36 11.74 -16.57 2.47
C SER A 36 12.94 -16.81 3.40
N ASP A 37 13.42 -15.78 4.12
CA ASP A 37 14.50 -15.88 5.11
C ASP A 37 14.01 -16.23 6.53
N GLY A 38 12.71 -16.51 6.69
CA GLY A 38 12.07 -16.83 7.96
C GLY A 38 11.68 -15.62 8.81
N LYS A 39 11.99 -14.38 8.38
CA LYS A 39 11.59 -13.18 9.10
C LYS A 39 10.13 -12.84 8.87
N THR A 40 9.55 -12.24 9.89
CA THR A 40 8.17 -11.77 9.89
C THR A 40 8.18 -10.26 9.62
N ILE A 41 7.47 -9.82 8.58
CA ILE A 41 7.34 -8.40 8.22
C ILE A 41 5.88 -7.99 8.22
N SER A 42 5.61 -6.77 8.68
CA SER A 42 4.29 -6.16 8.54
C SER A 42 3.93 -6.04 7.06
N ARG A 43 2.76 -6.55 6.67
CA ARG A 43 2.28 -6.43 5.29
C ARG A 43 2.09 -4.97 4.87
N ILE A 44 1.71 -4.09 5.81
CA ILE A 44 1.61 -2.65 5.57
C ILE A 44 2.97 -2.08 5.19
N ASP A 45 4.01 -2.40 5.97
CA ASP A 45 5.35 -1.87 5.74
C ASP A 45 5.89 -2.36 4.40
N LEU A 46 5.59 -3.62 4.05
CA LEU A 46 5.96 -4.19 2.75
C LEU A 46 5.25 -3.48 1.58
N ILE A 47 3.94 -3.23 1.70
CA ILE A 47 3.18 -2.46 0.70
C ILE A 47 3.76 -1.06 0.54
N MET A 48 4.02 -0.36 1.64
CA MET A 48 4.59 0.99 1.61
C MET A 48 6.00 1.02 1.01
N ASN A 49 6.81 -0.01 1.27
CA ASN A 49 8.14 -0.14 0.66
C ASN A 49 8.04 -0.32 -0.86
N HIS A 50 7.15 -1.19 -1.33
CA HIS A 50 6.90 -1.35 -2.77
C HIS A 50 6.39 -0.05 -3.41
N MET A 51 5.48 0.66 -2.74
CA MET A 51 5.00 1.98 -3.19
C MET A 51 6.15 2.98 -3.34
N ALA A 52 7.07 3.04 -2.37
CA ALA A 52 8.22 3.93 -2.39
C ALA A 52 9.24 3.59 -3.51
N LEU A 53 9.31 2.32 -3.90
CA LEU A 53 10.16 1.83 -4.99
C LEU A 53 9.45 1.85 -6.36
N SER A 54 8.25 2.44 -6.45
CA SER A 54 7.40 2.43 -7.65
C SER A 54 7.04 1.02 -8.16
N GLN A 55 7.10 0.03 -7.29
CA GLN A 55 6.72 -1.37 -7.51
C GLN A 55 5.21 -1.54 -7.25
N TYR A 56 4.39 -0.85 -8.04
CA TYR A 56 2.96 -0.73 -7.79
C TYR A 56 2.19 -2.04 -8.02
N GLU A 57 2.67 -2.89 -8.93
CA GLU A 57 2.07 -4.19 -9.20
C GLU A 57 2.29 -5.16 -8.02
N GLU A 58 3.50 -5.17 -7.45
CA GLU A 58 3.83 -5.96 -6.26
C GLU A 58 3.00 -5.51 -5.05
N ALA A 59 2.85 -4.20 -4.87
CA ALA A 59 1.97 -3.63 -3.85
C ALA A 59 0.50 -4.04 -4.07
N PHE A 60 0.02 -4.01 -5.32
CA PHE A 60 -1.32 -4.47 -5.69
C PHE A 60 -1.52 -5.96 -5.38
N LEU A 61 -0.57 -6.82 -5.72
CA LEU A 61 -0.68 -8.27 -5.46
C LEU A 61 -0.79 -8.57 -3.96
N LEU A 62 -0.04 -7.85 -3.12
CA LEU A 62 -0.12 -7.97 -1.66
C LEU A 62 -1.50 -7.55 -1.13
N VAL A 63 -2.09 -6.49 -1.70
CA VAL A 63 -3.44 -6.05 -1.35
C VAL A 63 -4.47 -7.07 -1.81
N ASN A 64 -4.42 -7.49 -3.08
CA ASN A 64 -5.36 -8.44 -3.66
C ASN A 64 -5.32 -9.81 -2.96
N ALA A 65 -4.17 -10.25 -2.43
CA ALA A 65 -4.07 -11.47 -1.65
C ALA A 65 -4.93 -11.47 -0.37
N LEU A 66 -5.29 -10.29 0.15
CA LEU A 66 -6.16 -10.14 1.33
C LEU A 66 -7.63 -10.38 1.03
N LYS A 67 -8.02 -10.41 -0.25
CA LYS A 67 -9.40 -10.58 -0.72
C LYS A 67 -10.07 -11.82 -0.15
N TYR A 68 -9.30 -12.89 0.08
CA TYR A 68 -9.78 -14.15 0.65
C TYR A 68 -9.49 -14.29 2.15
N GLN A 69 -8.85 -13.29 2.77
CA GLN A 69 -8.42 -13.33 4.17
C GLN A 69 -9.21 -12.38 5.07
N LEU A 70 -9.86 -11.38 4.48
CA LEU A 70 -10.62 -10.34 5.17
C LEU A 70 -12.12 -10.46 4.87
N SER A 71 -12.93 -9.80 5.69
CA SER A 71 -14.33 -9.59 5.34
C SER A 71 -14.44 -8.67 4.12
N VAL A 72 -15.56 -8.76 3.39
CA VAL A 72 -15.91 -7.88 2.26
C VAL A 72 -15.70 -6.41 2.64
N TYR A 73 -16.23 -6.01 3.79
CA TYR A 73 -16.12 -4.64 4.31
C TYR A 73 -14.67 -4.24 4.59
N ASP A 74 -13.91 -5.08 5.30
CA ASP A 74 -12.50 -4.77 5.62
C ASP A 74 -11.64 -4.71 4.35
N PHE A 75 -11.91 -5.59 3.38
CA PHE A 75 -11.21 -5.60 2.10
C PHE A 75 -11.52 -4.35 1.27
N GLU A 76 -12.77 -3.87 1.29
CA GLU A 76 -13.15 -2.61 0.65
C GLU A 76 -12.40 -1.41 1.26
N GLN A 77 -12.29 -1.35 2.60
CA GLN A 77 -11.52 -0.31 3.29
C GLN A 77 -10.05 -0.32 2.90
N VAL A 78 -9.42 -1.51 2.88
CA VAL A 78 -8.01 -1.67 2.48
C VAL A 78 -7.80 -1.31 1.01
N SER A 79 -8.71 -1.74 0.14
CA SER A 79 -8.66 -1.42 -1.29
C SER A 79 -8.76 0.09 -1.52
N GLY A 80 -9.70 0.77 -0.84
CA GLY A 80 -9.84 2.23 -0.91
C GLY A 80 -8.60 2.99 -0.38
N TRP A 81 -7.98 2.46 0.67
CA TRP A 81 -6.71 2.97 1.17
C TRP A 81 -5.59 2.85 0.12
N PHE A 82 -5.42 1.67 -0.48
CA PHE A 82 -4.41 1.44 -1.51
C PHE A 82 -4.57 2.35 -2.73
N ILE A 83 -5.81 2.51 -3.23
CA ILE A 83 -6.10 3.44 -4.33
C ILE A 83 -5.77 4.90 -3.95
N SER A 84 -6.01 5.29 -2.69
CA SER A 84 -5.64 6.62 -2.22
C SER A 84 -4.12 6.85 -2.21
N LEU A 85 -3.33 5.81 -1.92
CA LEU A 85 -1.87 5.87 -2.00
C LEU A 85 -1.39 6.04 -3.44
N LEU A 86 -1.96 5.28 -4.38
CA LEU A 86 -1.66 5.39 -5.81
C LEU A 86 -1.93 6.80 -6.36
N LEU A 87 -3.08 7.39 -6.03
CA LEU A 87 -3.43 8.77 -6.41
C LEU A 87 -2.49 9.82 -5.80
N THR A 88 -1.95 9.55 -4.60
CA THR A 88 -0.97 10.43 -3.96
C THR A 88 0.37 10.34 -4.69
N ALA A 89 0.85 9.12 -4.97
CA ALA A 89 2.09 8.89 -5.71
C ALA A 89 2.05 9.50 -7.13
N GLN A 90 0.90 9.41 -7.81
CA GLN A 90 0.66 10.05 -9.10
C GLN A 90 0.78 11.58 -9.01
N LYS A 91 0.16 12.22 -8.01
CA LYS A 91 0.23 13.68 -7.79
C LYS A 91 1.63 14.17 -7.47
N GLU A 92 2.42 13.36 -6.78
CA GLU A 92 3.81 13.67 -6.45
C GLU A 92 4.76 13.56 -7.65
N GLY A 93 4.25 13.18 -8.83
CA GLY A 93 5.00 13.16 -10.08
C GLY A 93 6.04 12.04 -10.14
N VAL A 94 5.86 10.97 -9.35
CA VAL A 94 6.69 9.77 -9.43
C VAL A 94 6.34 9.04 -10.73
N ASN A 95 6.98 9.47 -11.81
CA ASN A 95 6.80 9.02 -13.19
C ASN A 95 6.67 7.50 -13.28
N THR A 96 5.45 7.02 -13.55
CA THR A 96 5.07 5.76 -14.23
C THR A 96 3.60 5.39 -14.00
N LEU A 97 2.89 6.06 -13.10
CA LEU A 97 1.50 5.72 -12.77
C LEU A 97 0.50 6.60 -13.55
N ASP A 98 -0.16 6.02 -14.55
CA ASP A 98 -1.24 6.67 -15.30
C ASP A 98 -2.63 6.35 -14.72
N ASP A 99 -3.62 7.16 -15.11
CA ASP A 99 -5.01 7.00 -14.66
C ASP A 99 -5.59 5.63 -15.04
N GLU A 100 -5.22 5.11 -16.22
CA GLU A 100 -5.66 3.82 -16.72
C GLU A 100 -5.20 2.67 -15.82
N THR A 101 -3.95 2.72 -15.33
CA THR A 101 -3.41 1.73 -14.40
C THR A 101 -4.11 1.78 -13.05
N ILE A 102 -4.38 2.98 -12.53
CA ILE A 102 -5.11 3.14 -11.25
C ILE A 102 -6.53 2.58 -11.38
N GLU A 103 -7.22 2.89 -12.47
CA GLU A 103 -8.58 2.41 -12.68
C GLU A 103 -8.62 0.89 -12.90
N ARG A 104 -7.66 0.34 -13.64
CA ARG A 104 -7.49 -1.12 -13.75
C ARG A 104 -7.34 -1.78 -12.37
N TYR A 105 -6.53 -1.22 -11.47
CA TYR A 105 -6.41 -1.76 -10.12
C TYR A 105 -7.69 -1.62 -9.32
N ARG A 106 -8.42 -0.50 -9.45
CA ARG A 106 -9.72 -0.32 -8.81
C ARG A 106 -10.72 -1.40 -9.25
N GLU A 107 -10.83 -1.62 -10.55
CA GLU A 107 -11.70 -2.66 -11.13
C GLU A 107 -11.31 -4.06 -10.68
N LEU A 108 -10.02 -4.40 -10.68
CA LEU A 108 -9.57 -5.72 -10.27
C LEU A 108 -9.85 -5.98 -8.78
N LEU A 109 -9.66 -4.98 -7.93
CA LEU A 109 -10.00 -5.08 -6.50
C LEU A 109 -11.51 -5.21 -6.31
N SER A 110 -12.33 -4.47 -7.08
CA SER A 110 -13.80 -4.52 -6.98
C SER A 110 -14.47 -5.72 -7.66
N SER A 111 -13.81 -6.38 -8.63
CA SER A 111 -14.40 -7.39 -9.54
C SER A 111 -15.08 -8.62 -8.91
N LEU A 112 -15.03 -8.79 -7.59
CA LEU A 112 -15.70 -9.89 -6.88
C LEU A 112 -16.29 -9.45 -5.51
N LEU A 113 -16.48 -8.13 -5.31
CA LEU A 113 -17.35 -7.61 -4.24
C LEU A 113 -18.80 -7.67 -4.72
#